data_AF-I1Q965-F1
#
_entry.id   AF-I1Q965-F1
#
_cell.length_a   1.000
_cell.length_b   1.000
_cell.length_c   1.000
_cell.angle_alpha   90.00
_cell.angle_beta   90.00
_cell.angle_gamma   90.00
#
_symmetry.space_group_name_H-M   'P 1'
#
loop_
_entity.id
_entity.type
_entity.pdbx_description
1 polymer ?
#
loop_
_entity_poly.entity_id
_entity_poly.type
_entity_poly.pdbx_seq_one_letter_code
_entity_poly.pdbx_strand_id
1 'polypeptide(L)'
;MGRSQYLMEAITMLPAIEVMSLELSKRGHAFGQCVFHLLRMSTGIRKLKLALRGGLKDSEERISVLSTWFQGHQADARCSASCICNRPQAWKTEDLFLDSLQEVEISGFRGSEHELAFVKRLFGWAAILKTFTMHLHLDLTVSDDLCKELLSLATPETDVKIYFYRDDDVMFTLGQLGCCIHQKSKAPIG
;
A
#
# COMPACT_ATOMS: atom_id res chain seq x y z
N MET A 1 -20.90 26.35 15.65
CA MET A 1 -20.20 26.07 14.38
C MET A 1 -18.70 26.01 14.66
N GLY A 2 -18.16 24.83 14.95
CA GLY A 2 -16.72 24.64 15.15
C GLY A 2 -16.03 24.51 13.80
N ARG A 3 -15.07 25.39 13.49
CA ARG A 3 -14.16 25.22 12.37
C ARG A 3 -13.23 24.05 12.71
N SER A 4 -13.55 22.86 12.23
CA SER A 4 -12.59 21.75 12.19
C SER A 4 -11.53 22.11 11.16
N GLN A 5 -10.48 22.81 11.58
CA GLN A 5 -9.30 23.02 10.75
C GLN A 5 -8.73 21.64 10.41
N TYR A 6 -8.60 21.36 9.11
CA TYR A 6 -8.09 20.10 8.61
C TYR A 6 -6.64 19.97 9.04
N LEU A 7 -6.30 18.93 9.79
CA LEU A 7 -4.97 18.77 10.38
C LEU A 7 -3.85 18.77 9.32
N MET A 8 -4.16 18.34 8.09
CA MET A 8 -3.21 18.31 6.98
C MET A 8 -3.08 19.65 6.23
N GLU A 9 -3.99 20.61 6.44
CA GLU A 9 -3.81 22.00 5.95
C GLU A 9 -2.87 22.80 6.87
N ALA A 10 -2.68 22.36 8.12
CA ALA A 10 -1.84 23.04 9.10
C ALA A 10 -0.40 22.52 9.15
N ILE A 11 -0.15 21.30 8.67
CA ILE A 11 1.20 20.73 8.62
C ILE A 11 1.76 21.07 7.24
N THR A 12 2.78 21.93 7.19
CA THR A 12 3.44 22.34 5.94
C THR A 12 4.71 21.55 5.67
N MET A 13 5.35 21.03 6.72
CA MET A 13 6.54 20.18 6.68
C MET A 13 6.52 19.24 7.89
N LEU A 14 6.89 17.98 7.70
CA LEU A 14 7.20 17.09 8.82
C LEU A 14 8.69 17.23 9.20
N PRO A 15 9.09 16.96 10.46
CA PRO A 15 10.50 16.85 10.82
C PRO A 15 11.19 15.79 9.93
N ALA A 16 12.53 15.73 9.96
CA ALA A 16 13.27 14.69 9.22
C ALA A 16 12.89 13.30 9.74
N ILE A 17 11.84 12.72 9.15
CA ILE A 17 11.32 11.40 9.45
C ILE A 17 12.05 10.45 8.51
N GLU A 18 12.89 9.58 9.07
CA GLU A 18 13.53 8.53 8.27
C GLU A 18 12.57 7.37 7.98
N VAL A 19 11.60 7.11 8.88
CA VAL A 19 10.64 6.01 8.75
C VAL A 19 9.22 6.53 8.90
N MET A 20 8.43 6.46 7.82
CA MET A 20 7.01 6.77 7.84
C MET A 20 6.20 5.48 7.82
N SER A 21 5.39 5.24 8.85
CA SER A 21 4.48 4.09 8.93
C SER A 21 3.03 4.57 8.94
N LEU A 22 2.25 4.15 7.95
CA LEU A 22 0.85 4.53 7.78
C LEU A 22 -0.02 3.28 7.77
N GLU A 23 -1.09 3.30 8.55
CA GLU A 23 -2.15 2.29 8.50
C GLU A 23 -3.40 2.95 7.94
N LEU A 24 -3.86 2.48 6.78
CA LEU A 24 -4.95 3.10 6.04
C LEU A 24 -6.07 2.08 5.81
N SER A 25 -7.30 2.53 6.06
CA SER A 25 -8.46 1.78 5.62
C SER A 25 -8.60 1.91 4.11
N LYS A 26 -8.82 0.78 3.43
CA LYS A 26 -9.21 0.72 2.01
C LYS A 26 -10.65 1.16 1.77
N ARG A 27 -11.41 1.49 2.83
CA ARG A 27 -12.77 2.00 2.70
C ARG A 27 -12.71 3.41 2.09
N GLY A 28 -12.95 3.47 0.78
CA GLY A 28 -13.03 4.71 0.01
C GLY A 28 -11.78 5.01 -0.84
N HIS A 29 -11.98 5.82 -1.88
CA HIS A 29 -10.98 6.12 -2.91
C HIS A 29 -9.86 7.09 -2.48
N ALA A 30 -9.64 7.26 -1.18
CA ALA A 30 -8.81 8.34 -0.65
C ALA A 30 -7.37 7.93 -0.30
N PHE A 31 -7.04 6.62 -0.23
CA PHE A 31 -5.73 6.22 0.30
C PHE A 31 -4.57 6.79 -0.54
N GLY A 32 -4.64 6.70 -1.87
CA GLY A 32 -3.58 7.22 -2.75
C GLY A 32 -3.37 8.72 -2.56
N GLN A 33 -4.46 9.48 -2.37
CA GLN A 33 -4.41 10.91 -2.09
C GLN A 33 -3.79 11.21 -0.73
N CYS A 34 -4.21 10.49 0.31
CA CYS A 34 -3.67 10.65 1.66
C CYS A 34 -2.16 10.37 1.70
N VAL A 35 -1.72 9.25 1.12
CA VAL A 35 -0.30 8.89 1.09
C VAL A 35 0.50 9.91 0.28
N PHE A 36 0.02 10.30 -0.90
CA PHE A 36 0.68 11.29 -1.74
C PHE A 36 0.91 12.62 -1.02
N HIS A 37 -0.11 13.13 -0.34
CA HIS A 37 0.00 14.38 0.42
C HIS A 37 1.05 14.28 1.54
N LEU A 38 1.04 13.17 2.28
CA LEU A 38 2.03 12.93 3.35
C LEU A 38 3.46 12.82 2.81
N LEU A 39 3.64 12.09 1.70
CA LEU A 39 4.95 11.94 1.06
C LEU A 39 5.48 13.28 0.53
N ARG A 40 4.61 14.10 -0.07
CA ARG A 40 4.97 15.45 -0.55
C ARG A 40 5.53 16.34 0.56
N MET A 41 5.09 16.15 1.79
CA MET A 41 5.52 16.94 2.95
C MET A 41 6.74 16.35 3.67
N SER A 42 7.27 15.22 3.18
CA SER A 42 8.25 14.41 3.89
C SER A 42 9.44 14.11 3.00
N THR A 43 10.33 15.08 2.89
CA THR A 43 11.47 15.03 1.96
C THR A 43 12.61 14.12 2.41
N GLY A 44 12.65 13.72 3.68
CA GLY A 44 13.74 12.91 4.26
C GLY A 44 13.43 11.44 4.47
N ILE A 45 12.29 10.93 3.99
CA ILE A 45 11.89 9.54 4.25
C ILE A 45 12.86 8.59 3.56
N ARG A 46 13.41 7.66 4.35
CA ARG A 46 14.22 6.53 3.87
C ARG A 46 13.41 5.25 3.78
N LYS A 47 12.41 5.09 4.65
CA LYS A 47 11.54 3.92 4.71
C LYS A 47 10.06 4.29 4.80
N LEU A 48 9.26 3.72 3.90
CA LEU A 48 7.81 3.83 3.92
C LEU A 48 7.20 2.47 4.24
N LYS A 49 6.32 2.42 5.24
CA LYS A 49 5.47 1.26 5.54
C LYS A 49 4.01 1.63 5.34
N LEU A 50 3.30 0.91 4.48
CA LEU A 50 1.88 1.09 4.22
C LEU A 50 1.12 -0.19 4.56
N ALA A 51 0.31 -0.16 5.62
CA ALA A 51 -0.61 -1.23 5.94
C ALA A 51 -2.00 -0.89 5.39
N LEU A 52 -2.46 -1.63 4.37
CA LEU A 52 -3.76 -1.41 3.74
C LEU A 52 -4.79 -2.39 4.31
N ARG A 53 -5.71 -1.89 5.16
CA ARG A 53 -6.74 -2.73 5.80
C ARG A 53 -8.05 -2.77 5.01
N GLY A 54 -8.53 -3.98 4.71
CA GLY A 54 -9.83 -4.20 4.05
C GLY A 54 -11.01 -4.07 5.01
N GLY A 55 -12.20 -3.75 4.48
CA GLY A 55 -13.44 -3.78 5.27
C GLY A 55 -14.00 -5.20 5.41
N LEU A 56 -14.36 -5.57 6.65
CA LEU A 56 -15.29 -6.63 7.08
C LEU A 56 -15.15 -8.01 6.38
N LYS A 57 -14.01 -8.65 6.60
CA LYS A 57 -13.95 -10.08 7.00
C LYS A 57 -12.91 -10.37 8.10
N ASP A 58 -12.18 -9.35 8.56
CA ASP A 58 -11.28 -9.48 9.70
C ASP A 58 -12.09 -9.27 10.99
N SER A 59 -12.42 -10.39 11.66
CA SER A 59 -13.04 -10.55 12.99
C SER A 59 -13.93 -9.42 13.55
N GLU A 60 -15.20 -9.76 13.80
CA GLU A 60 -16.29 -8.87 14.23
C GLU A 60 -16.10 -8.15 15.58
N GLU A 61 -15.03 -8.36 16.35
CA GLU A 61 -15.02 -7.92 17.75
C GLU A 61 -14.25 -6.63 18.06
N ARG A 62 -13.53 -6.04 17.10
CA ARG A 62 -12.82 -4.75 17.30
C ARG A 62 -13.35 -3.58 16.48
N ILE A 63 -14.52 -3.75 15.85
CA ILE A 63 -15.06 -2.82 14.85
C ILE A 63 -15.94 -1.72 15.47
N SER A 64 -16.46 -1.90 16.68
CA SER A 64 -17.40 -0.95 17.31
C SER A 64 -16.82 0.47 17.51
N VAL A 65 -15.59 0.60 18.01
CA VAL A 65 -15.02 1.92 18.34
C VAL A 65 -14.44 2.66 17.13
N LEU A 66 -13.78 1.96 16.20
CA LEU A 66 -13.19 2.59 15.00
C LEU A 66 -14.21 2.93 13.91
N SER A 67 -15.31 2.16 13.79
CA SER A 67 -16.41 2.46 12.86
C SER A 67 -17.15 3.75 13.19
N THR A 68 -17.09 4.19 14.45
CA THR A 68 -17.75 5.43 14.90
C THR A 68 -16.96 6.69 14.50
N TRP A 69 -15.61 6.59 14.42
CA TRP A 69 -14.73 7.73 14.08
C TRP A 69 -14.41 7.78 12.59
N PHE A 70 -14.44 6.63 11.91
CA PHE A 70 -14.40 6.53 10.46
C PHE A 70 -15.77 6.09 9.96
N GLN A 71 -16.73 7.02 9.89
CA GLN A 71 -17.89 6.92 9.00
C GLN A 71 -17.45 7.06 7.52
N GLY A 72 -16.48 6.25 7.13
CA GLY A 72 -16.03 6.07 5.77
C GLY A 72 -17.05 5.20 5.05
N HIS A 73 -17.68 5.81 4.05
CA HIS A 73 -18.81 5.27 3.32
C HIS A 73 -18.54 3.85 2.81
N GLN A 74 -19.56 2.99 2.92
CA GLN A 74 -19.60 1.68 2.31
C GLN A 74 -19.21 1.76 0.83
N ALA A 75 -18.50 0.75 0.34
CA ALA A 75 -17.91 0.70 -1.02
C ALA A 75 -18.91 0.81 -2.19
N ASP A 76 -20.20 1.02 -1.90
CA ASP A 76 -21.30 1.12 -2.86
C ASP A 76 -22.05 2.47 -2.82
N ALA A 77 -21.68 3.36 -1.88
CA ALA A 77 -22.21 4.72 -1.85
C ALA A 77 -21.26 5.66 -2.61
N ARG A 78 -21.73 6.25 -3.72
CA ARG A 78 -21.05 7.37 -4.40
C ARG A 78 -20.45 8.33 -3.36
N CYS A 79 -19.16 8.67 -3.45
CA CYS A 79 -18.56 9.55 -2.44
C CYS A 79 -19.32 10.88 -2.39
N SER A 80 -19.55 11.42 -1.19
CA SER A 80 -20.19 12.72 -1.02
C SER A 80 -19.44 13.78 -1.83
N ALA A 81 -20.12 14.80 -2.37
CA ALA A 81 -19.48 15.81 -3.22
C ALA A 81 -18.27 16.50 -2.54
N SER A 82 -18.27 16.60 -1.22
CA SER A 82 -17.19 17.18 -0.39
C SER A 82 -16.03 16.22 -0.09
N CYS A 83 -16.10 14.98 -0.55
CA CYS A 83 -15.10 13.96 -0.32
C CYS A 83 -13.78 14.30 -1.03
N ILE A 84 -12.65 14.17 -0.35
CA ILE A 84 -11.32 14.50 -0.90
C ILE A 84 -11.01 13.67 -2.16
N CYS A 85 -11.59 12.47 -2.29
CA CYS A 85 -11.37 11.66 -3.48
C CYS A 85 -12.06 12.19 -4.76
N ASN A 86 -12.96 13.17 -4.65
CA ASN A 86 -13.55 13.89 -5.79
C ASN A 86 -12.69 15.07 -6.27
N ARG A 87 -11.66 15.46 -5.50
CA ARG A 87 -10.68 16.43 -5.98
C ARG A 87 -9.84 15.78 -7.11
N PRO A 88 -9.24 16.58 -8.01
CA PRO A 88 -8.33 16.06 -9.03
C PRO A 88 -7.32 15.12 -8.38
N GLN A 89 -7.20 13.91 -8.93
CA GLN A 89 -6.39 12.91 -8.27
C GLN A 89 -4.91 13.15 -8.57
N ALA A 90 -4.34 14.21 -7.97
CA ALA A 90 -2.96 14.65 -8.13
C ALA A 90 -1.95 13.49 -8.13
N TRP A 91 -2.08 12.51 -7.23
CA TRP A 91 -1.19 11.35 -7.21
C TRP A 91 -1.13 10.54 -8.52
N LYS A 92 -2.16 10.59 -9.36
CA LYS A 92 -2.18 9.92 -10.67
C LYS A 92 -1.39 10.66 -11.74
N THR A 93 -1.20 11.98 -11.60
CA THR A 93 -0.70 12.85 -12.68
C THR A 93 0.50 13.69 -12.27
N GLU A 94 0.58 14.14 -11.02
CA GLU A 94 1.68 14.94 -10.48
C GLU A 94 2.81 14.05 -9.99
N ASP A 95 4.03 14.37 -10.41
CA ASP A 95 5.22 13.66 -9.96
C ASP A 95 5.71 14.15 -8.60
N LEU A 96 6.29 13.21 -7.84
CA LEU A 96 7.05 13.47 -6.62
C LEU A 96 8.47 12.96 -6.80
N PHE A 97 9.40 13.59 -6.10
CA PHE A 97 10.79 13.18 -6.04
C PHE A 97 11.10 12.75 -4.60
N LEU A 98 11.26 11.45 -4.39
CA LEU A 98 11.56 10.85 -3.09
C LEU A 98 13.02 10.42 -3.05
N ASP A 99 13.92 11.41 -3.17
CA ASP A 99 15.36 11.23 -3.39
C ASP A 99 16.12 10.53 -2.24
N SER A 100 15.44 10.29 -1.11
CA SER A 100 15.98 9.57 0.04
C SER A 100 15.34 8.19 0.25
N LEU A 101 14.24 7.87 -0.44
CA LEU A 101 13.43 6.68 -0.18
C LEU A 101 14.10 5.43 -0.74
N GLN A 102 14.52 4.56 0.17
CA GLN A 102 15.28 3.34 -0.14
C GLN A 102 14.49 2.07 0.12
N GLU A 103 13.55 2.11 1.07
CA GLU A 103 12.79 0.95 1.49
C GLU A 103 11.28 1.23 1.45
N VAL A 104 10.54 0.33 0.80
CA VAL A 104 9.08 0.35 0.80
C VAL A 104 8.57 -1.02 1.25
N GLU A 105 7.63 -1.00 2.18
CA GLU A 105 6.90 -2.18 2.66
C GLU A 105 5.41 -1.89 2.53
N ILE A 106 4.68 -2.70 1.76
CA ILE A 106 3.23 -2.59 1.60
C ILE A 106 2.60 -3.90 2.07
N SER A 107 1.64 -3.83 2.98
CA SER A 107 0.91 -5.00 3.46
C SER A 107 -0.58 -4.94 3.17
N GLY A 108 -1.17 -6.13 3.04
CA GLY A 108 -2.59 -6.31 2.79
C GLY A 108 -3.00 -6.02 1.35
N PHE A 109 -2.08 -6.00 0.37
CA PHE A 109 -2.37 -5.66 -1.03
C PHE A 109 -3.33 -6.67 -1.68
N ARG A 110 -4.39 -6.18 -2.35
CA ARG A 110 -5.44 -7.03 -2.95
C ARG A 110 -5.40 -7.03 -4.49
N GLY A 111 -4.42 -6.39 -5.13
CA GLY A 111 -4.28 -6.42 -6.58
C GLY A 111 -5.34 -5.62 -7.33
N SER A 112 -6.06 -4.72 -6.68
CA SER A 112 -7.00 -3.84 -7.41
C SER A 112 -6.25 -2.90 -8.35
N GLU A 113 -6.90 -2.49 -9.45
CA GLU A 113 -6.32 -1.55 -10.42
C GLU A 113 -5.80 -0.27 -9.74
N HIS A 114 -6.54 0.25 -8.76
CA HIS A 114 -6.17 1.46 -8.03
C HIS A 114 -4.93 1.26 -7.14
N GLU A 115 -4.81 0.12 -6.45
CA GLU A 115 -3.62 -0.22 -5.66
C GLU A 115 -2.40 -0.39 -6.55
N LEU A 116 -2.55 -1.11 -7.65
CA LEU A 116 -1.49 -1.35 -8.61
C LEU A 116 -1.03 -0.04 -9.28
N ALA A 117 -1.97 0.82 -9.69
CA ALA A 117 -1.66 2.14 -10.23
C ALA A 117 -0.88 3.00 -9.23
N PHE A 118 -1.23 2.95 -7.95
CA PHE A 118 -0.47 3.65 -6.91
C PHE A 118 0.95 3.10 -6.77
N VAL A 119 1.13 1.77 -6.77
CA VAL A 119 2.45 1.14 -6.73
C VAL A 119 3.31 1.57 -7.91
N LYS A 120 2.75 1.59 -9.14
CA LYS A 120 3.46 2.08 -10.33
C LYS A 120 3.95 3.51 -10.16
N ARG A 121 3.10 4.40 -9.64
CA ARG A 121 3.48 5.79 -9.35
C ARG A 121 4.58 5.87 -8.30
N LEU A 122 4.50 5.06 -7.24
CA LEU A 122 5.49 5.02 -6.17
C LEU A 122 6.89 4.64 -6.67
N PHE A 123 7.00 3.64 -7.55
CA PHE A 123 8.27 3.29 -8.21
C PHE A 123 8.81 4.47 -9.04
N GLY A 124 7.93 5.17 -9.76
CA GLY A 124 8.30 6.38 -10.51
C GLY A 124 8.82 7.53 -9.64
N TRP A 125 8.35 7.63 -8.40
CA TRP A 125 8.78 8.68 -7.46
C TRP A 125 10.07 8.35 -6.71
N ALA A 126 10.41 7.06 -6.59
CA ALA A 126 11.49 6.56 -5.75
C ALA A 126 12.67 6.01 -6.59
N ALA A 127 13.38 6.90 -7.29
CA ALA A 127 14.42 6.51 -8.25
C ALA A 127 15.59 5.70 -7.65
N ILE A 128 15.82 5.80 -6.34
CA ILE A 128 16.93 5.12 -5.64
C ILE A 128 16.44 3.95 -4.75
N LEU A 129 15.25 3.42 -5.03
CA LEU A 129 14.64 2.35 -4.24
C LEU A 129 15.51 1.09 -4.25
N LYS A 130 15.93 0.65 -3.06
CA LYS A 130 16.79 -0.54 -2.88
C LYS A 130 15.99 -1.78 -2.52
N THR A 131 14.91 -1.62 -1.76
CA THR A 131 14.11 -2.76 -1.30
C THR A 131 12.63 -2.45 -1.41
N PHE A 132 11.91 -3.34 -2.08
CA PHE A 132 10.46 -3.30 -2.18
C PHE A 132 9.90 -4.61 -1.64
N THR A 133 9.12 -4.52 -0.56
CA THR A 133 8.47 -5.66 0.07
C THR A 133 6.96 -5.51 -0.03
N MET A 134 6.30 -6.55 -0.55
CA MET A 134 4.86 -6.59 -0.76
C MET A 134 4.28 -7.81 -0.04
N HIS A 135 3.32 -7.62 0.85
CA HIS A 135 2.53 -8.69 1.45
C HIS A 135 1.12 -8.69 0.83
N LEU A 136 0.84 -9.73 0.06
CA LEU A 136 -0.45 -9.96 -0.57
C LEU A 136 -1.47 -10.38 0.48
N HIS A 137 -2.70 -9.92 0.30
CA HIS A 137 -3.82 -10.27 1.16
C HIS A 137 -4.19 -11.75 1.01
N LEU A 138 -4.65 -12.39 2.09
CA LEU A 138 -5.06 -13.80 2.11
C LEU A 138 -6.07 -14.15 1.01
N ASP A 139 -7.08 -13.29 0.82
CA ASP A 139 -8.11 -13.45 -0.22
C ASP A 139 -7.61 -13.26 -1.68
N LEU A 140 -6.36 -12.86 -1.92
CA LEU A 140 -5.87 -12.61 -3.28
C LEU A 140 -5.37 -13.90 -3.93
N THR A 141 -6.02 -14.33 -5.01
CA THR A 141 -5.46 -15.35 -5.89
C THR A 141 -4.32 -14.75 -6.71
N VAL A 142 -3.10 -15.17 -6.41
CA VAL A 142 -1.89 -14.67 -7.09
C VAL A 142 -1.80 -15.25 -8.50
N SER A 143 -1.72 -14.39 -9.50
CA SER A 143 -1.41 -14.76 -10.88
C SER A 143 0.05 -14.47 -11.22
N ASP A 144 0.61 -15.24 -12.14
CA ASP A 144 1.96 -15.00 -12.65
C ASP A 144 2.08 -13.62 -13.31
N ASP A 145 1.01 -13.13 -13.93
CA ASP A 145 0.99 -11.84 -14.60
C ASP A 145 1.11 -10.68 -13.60
N LEU A 146 0.42 -10.74 -12.46
CA LEU A 146 0.55 -9.74 -11.41
C LEU A 146 1.98 -9.72 -10.83
N CYS A 147 2.57 -10.89 -10.59
CA CYS A 147 3.95 -10.99 -10.12
C CYS A 147 4.94 -10.41 -11.14
N LYS A 148 4.81 -10.76 -12.42
CA LYS A 148 5.66 -10.21 -13.49
C LYS A 148 5.50 -8.71 -13.62
N GLU A 149 4.27 -8.21 -13.50
CA GLU A 149 3.99 -6.78 -13.55
C GLU A 149 4.61 -6.03 -12.37
N LEU A 150 4.55 -6.55 -11.15
CA LEU A 150 5.21 -5.92 -10.00
C LEU A 150 6.74 -5.96 -10.13
N LEU A 151 7.29 -7.07 -10.61
CA LEU A 151 8.73 -7.23 -10.83
C LEU A 151 9.27 -6.33 -11.94
N SER A 152 8.47 -6.05 -12.97
CA SER A 152 8.90 -5.19 -14.09
C SER A 152 8.98 -3.70 -13.74
N LEU A 153 8.43 -3.28 -12.59
CA LEU A 153 8.53 -1.91 -12.10
C LEU A 153 9.89 -1.61 -11.45
N ALA A 154 10.57 -2.65 -10.97
CA ALA A 154 11.82 -2.53 -10.26
C ALA A 154 13.01 -2.35 -11.20
N THR A 155 14.00 -1.57 -10.76
CA THR A 155 15.29 -1.53 -11.45
C THR A 155 16.10 -2.78 -11.10
N PRO A 156 17.14 -3.14 -11.86
CA PRO A 156 18.02 -4.26 -11.52
C PRO A 156 18.70 -4.15 -10.14
N GLU A 157 18.75 -2.96 -9.54
CA GLU A 157 19.32 -2.72 -8.22
C GLU A 157 18.30 -2.87 -7.09
N THR A 158 17.00 -2.93 -7.40
CA THR A 158 15.94 -3.07 -6.39
C THR A 158 15.70 -4.54 -6.03
N ASP A 159 15.89 -4.88 -4.77
CA ASP A 159 15.50 -6.17 -4.19
C ASP A 159 13.99 -6.21 -3.97
N VAL A 160 13.27 -7.01 -4.76
CA VAL A 160 11.83 -7.20 -4.69
C VAL A 160 11.48 -8.50 -3.98
N LYS A 161 10.64 -8.39 -2.93
CA LYS A 161 10.10 -9.51 -2.16
C LYS A 161 8.59 -9.45 -2.16
N ILE A 162 7.95 -10.50 -2.69
CA ILE A 162 6.48 -10.60 -2.69
C ILE A 162 6.10 -11.82 -1.85
N TYR A 163 5.35 -11.59 -0.77
CA TYR A 163 4.87 -12.62 0.16
C TYR A 163 3.38 -12.88 -0.09
N PHE A 164 2.99 -14.15 -0.15
CA PHE A 164 1.59 -14.59 -0.28
C PHE A 164 1.35 -15.89 0.46
N TYR A 165 0.08 -16.19 0.74
CA TYR A 165 -0.31 -17.38 1.47
C TYR A 165 -0.91 -18.42 0.51
N ARG A 166 -0.54 -19.69 0.69
CA ARG A 166 -1.18 -20.83 0.03
C ARG A 166 -1.31 -21.94 1.05
N ASP A 167 -2.54 -22.38 1.32
CA ASP A 167 -2.85 -23.55 2.16
C ASP A 167 -2.09 -23.55 3.51
N ASP A 168 -2.19 -22.44 4.25
CA ASP A 168 -1.55 -22.17 5.56
C ASP A 168 -0.01 -22.04 5.57
N ASP A 169 0.66 -22.14 4.40
CA ASP A 169 2.09 -21.87 4.25
C ASP A 169 2.34 -20.45 3.68
N VAL A 170 3.33 -19.75 4.26
CA VAL A 170 3.83 -18.46 3.72
C VAL A 170 4.79 -18.75 2.58
N MET A 171 4.41 -18.34 1.38
CA MET A 171 5.21 -18.41 0.17
C MET A 171 5.77 -17.03 -0.17
N PHE A 172 6.94 -16.98 -0.81
CA PHE A 172 7.47 -15.72 -1.34
C PHE A 172 8.23 -15.91 -2.66
N THR A 173 8.24 -14.86 -3.49
CA THR A 173 9.09 -14.76 -4.68
C THR A 173 10.17 -13.71 -4.48
N LEU A 174 11.40 -14.03 -4.91
CA LEU A 174 12.56 -13.15 -4.94
C LEU A 174 12.83 -12.71 -6.39
N GLY A 175 13.01 -11.41 -6.60
CA GLY A 175 13.09 -10.81 -7.93
C GLY A 175 14.40 -11.00 -8.72
N GLN A 176 15.43 -11.69 -8.21
CA GLN A 176 16.74 -11.73 -8.89
C GLN A 176 17.37 -13.10 -9.13
N LEU A 177 16.71 -14.21 -8.82
CA LEU A 177 17.19 -15.53 -9.21
C LEU A 177 16.02 -16.31 -9.81
N GLY A 178 16.20 -16.79 -11.03
CA GLY A 178 15.26 -17.71 -11.66
C GLY A 178 14.94 -18.88 -10.72
N CYS A 179 13.65 -19.12 -10.53
CA CYS A 179 13.01 -20.24 -9.82
C CYS A 179 13.26 -20.40 -8.31
N CYS A 180 12.17 -20.60 -7.55
CA CYS A 180 11.77 -21.94 -7.07
C CYS A 180 10.49 -21.83 -6.22
N ILE A 181 9.38 -22.36 -6.76
CA ILE A 181 8.23 -22.83 -5.97
C ILE A 181 8.78 -23.92 -5.05
N HIS A 182 9.05 -23.61 -3.78
CA HIS A 182 9.34 -24.65 -2.80
C HIS A 182 8.03 -25.31 -2.39
N GLN A 183 7.63 -26.35 -3.11
CA GLN A 183 6.71 -27.36 -2.57
C GLN A 183 7.44 -28.11 -1.46
N LYS A 184 7.07 -27.89 -0.20
CA LYS A 184 7.22 -28.97 0.79
C LYS A 184 6.10 -29.95 0.51
N SER A 185 6.42 -31.10 -0.10
CA SER A 185 5.47 -32.21 -0.13
C SER A 185 5.23 -32.64 1.32
N LYS A 186 3.98 -32.53 1.77
CA LYS A 186 3.53 -33.21 2.98
C LYS A 186 3.47 -34.69 2.60
N ALA A 187 4.41 -35.49 3.10
CA ALA A 187 4.34 -36.93 2.95
C ALA A 187 3.00 -37.43 3.53
N PRO A 188 2.31 -38.39 2.88
CA PRO A 188 1.10 -38.95 3.45
C PRO A 188 1.45 -39.65 4.77
N ILE A 189 0.70 -39.31 5.82
CA ILE A 189 0.71 -40.04 7.07
C ILE A 189 0.12 -41.41 6.75
N GLY A 190 0.94 -42.45 6.90
CA GLY A 190 0.53 -43.85 6.75
C GLY A 190 -0.41 -44.32 7.85
#